data_AF-A0A7Y5JSB2-F1
#
_entry.id   AF-A0A7Y5JSB2-F1
#
_cell.length_a   1.000
_cell.length_b   1.000
_cell.length_c   1.000
_cell.angle_alpha   90.00
_cell.angle_beta   90.00
_cell.angle_gamma   90.00
#
_symmetry.space_group_name_H-M   'P 1'
#
loop_
_entity.id
_entity.type
_entity.pdbx_description
1 polymer ?
#
loop_
_entity_poly.entity_id
_entity_poly.type
_entity_poly.pdbx_seq_one_letter_code
_entity_poly.pdbx_strand_id
1 'polypeptide(L)'
;LPGEKKLKTVVSVLVRDRTTSLSAFVIRNPDENHEAFYRTLLRKNLRLQGVSYAIDNDGDVYLRGEVPTVALDAEHLDQLFGIVLGASDDVFNELLALGFLGSMKKEWAWRVSRGESTRNLDAFRHLLDDGSGA
;
A
#
# COMPACT_ATOMS: atom_id res chain seq x y z
N LEU A 1 -9.76 7.34 -4.18
CA LEU A 1 -9.37 6.72 -5.46
C LEU A 1 -9.78 5.24 -5.45
N PRO A 2 -10.51 4.77 -6.47
CA PRO A 2 -10.95 3.37 -6.58
C PRO A 2 -9.82 2.50 -7.13
N GLY A 3 -9.34 1.52 -6.36
CA GLY A 3 -8.31 0.56 -6.78
C GLY A 3 -8.87 -0.84 -7.00
N GLU A 4 -8.07 -1.73 -7.58
CA GLU A 4 -8.46 -3.12 -7.87
C GLU A 4 -8.07 -4.06 -6.72
N LYS A 5 -6.81 -4.00 -6.28
CA LYS A 5 -6.28 -4.79 -5.16
C LYS A 5 -6.52 -4.07 -3.84
N LYS A 6 -6.17 -2.78 -3.78
CA LYS A 6 -6.50 -1.89 -2.66
C LYS A 6 -7.75 -1.11 -3.01
N LEU A 7 -8.90 -1.72 -2.68
CA LEU A 7 -10.25 -1.27 -3.05
C LEU A 7 -10.50 0.24 -2.90
N LYS A 8 -9.90 0.88 -1.89
CA LYS A 8 -10.00 2.33 -1.71
C LYS A 8 -8.70 2.93 -1.19
N THR A 9 -8.23 3.97 -1.87
CA THR A 9 -7.14 4.83 -1.40
C THR A 9 -7.70 6.22 -1.09
N VAL A 10 -7.70 6.57 0.20
CA VAL A 10 -8.03 7.92 0.67
C VAL A 10 -6.78 8.77 0.50
N VAL A 11 -6.95 9.93 -0.13
CA VAL A 11 -5.87 10.88 -0.40
C VAL A 11 -6.22 12.18 0.30
N SER A 12 -5.32 12.66 1.14
CA SER A 12 -5.37 13.99 1.72
C SER A 12 -4.60 14.95 0.81
N VAL A 13 -5.22 16.08 0.48
CA VAL A 13 -4.58 17.18 -0.23
C VAL A 13 -4.70 18.41 0.66
N LEU A 14 -3.55 18.97 1.03
CA LEU A 14 -3.48 20.13 1.88
C LEU A 14 -2.80 21.27 1.14
N VAL A 15 -3.63 22.20 0.69
CA VAL A 15 -3.23 23.40 -0.05
C VAL A 15 -2.78 24.46 0.95
N ARG A 16 -1.58 25.01 0.74
CA ARG A 16 -1.05 26.17 1.45
C ARG A 16 -0.57 27.21 0.45
N ASP A 17 -0.20 28.38 0.94
CA ASP A 17 0.21 29.52 0.10
C ASP A 17 1.37 29.20 -0.86
N ARG A 18 2.35 28.42 -0.41
CA ARG A 18 3.56 28.11 -1.18
C ARG A 18 3.56 26.71 -1.75
N THR A 19 3.13 25.73 -0.97
CA THR A 19 3.18 24.32 -1.34
C THR A 19 1.86 23.63 -1.07
N THR A 20 1.53 22.70 -1.95
CA THR A 20 0.41 21.77 -1.76
C THR A 20 1.00 20.39 -1.50
N SER A 21 0.65 19.83 -0.35
CA SER A 21 1.11 18.50 0.05
C SER A 21 0.01 17.46 -0.18
N LEU A 22 0.42 16.29 -0.66
CA LEU A 22 -0.44 15.13 -0.81
C LEU A 22 0.05 14.01 0.08
N SER A 23 -0.87 13.31 0.74
CA SER A 23 -0.57 12.08 1.47
C SER A 23 -1.66 11.03 1.28
N ALA A 24 -1.26 9.76 1.22
CA ALA A 24 -2.19 8.64 1.13
C ALA A 24 -1.66 7.46 1.96
N PHE A 25 -2.53 6.90 2.80
CA PHE A 25 -2.19 5.69 3.57
C PHE A 25 -2.18 4.46 2.63
N VAL A 26 -1.07 3.72 2.67
CA VAL A 26 -0.86 2.53 1.85
C VAL A 26 -1.16 1.27 2.65
N ILE A 27 -0.40 1.04 3.73
CA ILE A 27 -0.48 -0.19 4.51
C ILE A 27 0.09 0.04 5.92
N ARG A 28 -0.38 -0.76 6.88
CA ARG A 28 0.11 -0.74 8.26
C ARG A 28 1.58 -1.19 8.30
N ASN A 29 2.25 -0.89 9.41
CA ASN A 29 3.54 -1.47 9.75
C ASN A 29 3.53 -3.00 9.54
N PRO A 30 4.51 -3.57 8.82
CA PRO A 30 4.58 -5.02 8.62
C PRO A 30 4.78 -5.76 9.95
N ASP A 31 4.21 -6.96 10.06
CA ASP A 31 4.38 -7.82 11.23
C ASP A 31 5.76 -8.49 11.24
N GLU A 32 6.32 -8.73 10.05
CA GLU A 32 7.56 -9.47 9.84
C GLU A 32 8.37 -8.94 8.64
N ASN A 33 9.61 -9.39 8.50
CA ASN A 33 10.47 -9.12 7.33
C ASN A 33 10.64 -7.62 6.96
N HIS A 34 10.69 -6.75 7.98
CA HIS A 34 10.78 -5.29 7.85
C HIS A 34 11.87 -4.83 6.86
N GLU A 35 13.07 -5.43 6.89
CA GLU A 35 14.16 -5.02 6.00
C GLU A 35 13.80 -5.23 4.53
N ALA A 36 13.34 -6.43 4.14
CA ALA A 36 12.99 -6.71 2.75
C ALA A 36 11.77 -5.89 2.31
N PHE A 37 10.81 -5.70 3.22
CA PHE A 37 9.62 -4.89 3.01
C PHE A 37 9.99 -3.44 2.67
N TYR A 38 10.76 -2.76 3.53
CA TYR A 38 11.15 -1.38 3.29
C TYR A 38 12.16 -1.23 2.14
N ARG A 39 13.09 -2.18 1.97
CA ARG A 39 14.01 -2.21 0.82
C ARG A 39 13.25 -2.26 -0.50
N THR A 40 12.15 -3.01 -0.56
CA THR A 40 11.29 -3.09 -1.74
C THR A 40 10.65 -1.73 -2.05
N LEU A 41 10.12 -1.03 -1.05
CA LEU A 41 9.57 0.31 -1.20
C LEU A 41 10.63 1.33 -1.67
N LEU A 42 11.82 1.30 -1.07
CA LEU A 42 12.94 2.16 -1.48
C LEU A 42 13.36 1.94 -2.93
N ARG A 43 13.36 0.68 -3.41
CA ARG A 43 13.64 0.37 -4.81
C ARG A 43 12.56 0.92 -5.75
N LYS A 44 11.29 0.85 -5.35
CA LYS A 44 10.17 1.38 -6.15
C LYS A 44 10.19 2.92 -6.23
N ASN A 45 10.68 3.60 -5.20
CA ASN A 45 10.88 5.05 -5.24
C ASN A 45 11.75 5.52 -6.41
N LEU A 46 12.66 4.69 -6.95
CA LEU A 46 13.48 5.06 -8.12
C LEU A 46 12.67 5.32 -9.40
N ARG A 47 11.43 4.84 -9.47
CA ARG A 47 10.54 4.96 -10.64
C ARG A 47 9.36 5.89 -10.39
N LEU A 48 9.15 6.32 -9.16
CA LEU A 48 8.04 7.21 -8.80
C LEU A 48 8.41 8.67 -9.07
N GLN A 49 7.44 9.41 -9.58
CA GLN A 49 7.56 10.84 -9.86
C GLN A 49 6.52 11.61 -9.06
N GLY A 50 6.91 12.75 -8.49
CA GLY A 50 6.03 13.63 -7.71
C GLY A 50 5.61 13.11 -6.32
N VAL A 51 5.71 11.81 -6.08
CA VAL A 51 5.46 11.16 -4.78
C VAL A 51 6.53 10.14 -4.43
N SER A 52 6.63 9.80 -3.16
CA SER A 52 7.51 8.75 -2.64
C SER A 52 6.83 7.98 -1.52
N TYR A 53 7.16 6.70 -1.37
CA TYR A 53 6.87 5.97 -0.15
C TYR A 53 7.67 6.56 1.02
N ALA A 54 6.98 6.73 2.13
CA ALA A 54 7.52 7.19 3.41
C ALA A 54 6.94 6.31 4.54
N ILE A 55 7.65 6.27 5.66
CA ILE A 55 7.21 5.62 6.90
C ILE A 55 7.00 6.67 7.98
N ASP A 56 6.01 6.46 8.83
CA ASP A 56 5.84 7.27 10.05
C ASP A 56 6.56 6.63 11.24
N ASN A 57 6.33 7.17 12.44
CA ASN A 57 6.95 6.69 13.67
C ASN A 57 6.48 5.30 14.10
N ASP A 58 5.28 4.90 13.69
CA ASP A 58 4.71 3.59 14.00
C ASP A 58 5.10 2.54 12.93
N GLY A 59 5.81 2.96 11.87
CA GLY A 59 6.23 2.12 10.76
C GLY A 59 5.17 1.94 9.67
N ASP A 60 4.07 2.69 9.75
CA ASP A 60 3.01 2.69 8.75
C ASP A 60 3.50 3.37 7.46
N VAL A 61 3.10 2.82 6.32
CA VAL A 61 3.54 3.29 5.02
C VAL A 61 2.54 4.27 4.42
N TYR A 62 3.06 5.39 3.97
CA TYR A 62 2.35 6.43 3.24
C TYR A 62 2.99 6.68 1.89
N LEU A 63 2.19 7.09 0.91
CA LEU A 63 2.67 7.86 -0.23
C LEU A 63 2.61 9.34 0.14
N ARG A 64 3.68 10.07 -0.09
CA ARG A 64 3.79 11.51 0.19
C ARG A 64 4.32 12.25 -1.02
N GLY A 65 3.68 13.36 -1.39
CA GLY A 65 4.14 14.29 -2.41
C GLY A 65 4.03 15.73 -1.91
N GLU A 66 4.82 16.62 -2.51
CA GLU A 66 4.70 18.06 -2.32
C GLU A 66 5.11 18.78 -3.58
N VAL A 67 4.28 19.73 -4.00
CA VAL A 67 4.51 20.53 -5.20
C VAL A 67 4.27 22.01 -4.89
N PRO A 68 4.91 22.95 -5.63
CA PRO A 68 4.56 24.36 -5.53
C PRO A 68 3.07 24.57 -5.85
N THR A 69 2.35 25.31 -5.01
CA THR A 69 0.90 25.53 -5.22
C THR A 69 0.62 26.22 -6.56
N VAL A 70 1.52 27.11 -6.98
CA VAL A 70 1.43 27.82 -8.27
C VAL A 70 1.61 26.91 -9.49
N ALA A 71 2.17 25.71 -9.32
CA ALA A 71 2.38 24.74 -10.38
C ALA A 71 1.26 23.69 -10.46
N LEU A 72 0.26 23.79 -9.57
CA LEU A 72 -0.83 22.81 -9.51
C LEU A 72 -2.03 23.31 -10.32
N ASP A 73 -2.37 22.56 -11.36
CA ASP A 73 -3.61 22.68 -12.11
C ASP A 73 -4.40 21.35 -12.02
N ALA A 74 -5.56 21.30 -12.67
CA ALA A 74 -6.42 20.12 -12.66
C ALA A 74 -5.76 18.90 -13.33
N GLU A 75 -4.94 19.10 -14.37
CA GLU A 75 -4.29 18.03 -15.11
C GLU A 75 -3.16 17.42 -14.28
N HIS A 76 -2.29 18.25 -13.70
CA HIS A 76 -1.24 17.82 -12.79
C HIS A 76 -1.82 17.11 -11.56
N LEU A 77 -2.95 17.59 -11.01
CA LEU A 77 -3.59 16.94 -9.87
C LEU A 77 -4.13 15.55 -10.24
N ASP A 78 -4.76 15.41 -11.42
CA ASP A 78 -5.23 14.12 -11.92
C ASP A 78 -4.07 13.13 -12.15
N GLN A 79 -2.97 13.60 -12.75
CA GLN A 79 -1.76 12.80 -12.92
C GLN A 79 -1.21 12.31 -11.57
N LEU A 80 -1.12 13.19 -10.57
CA LEU A 80 -0.69 12.82 -9.22
C LEU A 80 -1.63 11.77 -8.60
N PHE A 81 -2.94 11.91 -8.77
CA PHE A 81 -3.90 10.90 -8.30
C PHE A 81 -3.74 9.57 -9.02
N GLY A 82 -3.52 9.57 -10.34
CA GLY A 82 -3.21 8.36 -11.10
C GLY A 82 -1.96 7.65 -10.58
N ILE A 83 -0.89 8.39 -10.33
CA ILE A 83 0.35 7.87 -9.77
C ILE A 83 0.10 7.28 -8.37
N VAL A 84 -0.63 7.99 -7.50
CA VAL A 84 -0.94 7.51 -6.14
C VAL A 84 -1.78 6.23 -6.18
N LEU A 85 -2.75 6.16 -7.09
CA LEU A 85 -3.58 4.98 -7.26
C LEU A 85 -2.74 3.78 -7.69
N GLY A 86 -1.97 3.90 -8.77
CA GLY A 86 -1.11 2.83 -9.28
C GLY A 86 -0.07 2.40 -8.24
N ALA A 87 0.63 3.36 -7.63
CA ALA A 87 1.63 3.10 -6.61
C ALA A 87 1.06 2.44 -5.34
N SER A 88 -0.22 2.66 -5.01
CA SER A 88 -0.87 1.98 -3.90
C SER A 88 -1.32 0.57 -4.27
N ASP A 89 -1.84 0.39 -5.48
CA ASP A 89 -2.45 -0.86 -5.92
C ASP A 89 -1.40 -1.90 -6.33
N ASP A 90 -0.41 -1.50 -7.14
CA ASP A 90 0.59 -2.39 -7.72
C ASP A 90 1.41 -3.14 -6.68
N VAL A 91 1.68 -2.50 -5.55
CA VAL A 91 2.55 -3.02 -4.49
C VAL A 91 1.79 -3.82 -3.45
N PHE A 92 0.47 -3.69 -3.39
CA PHE A 92 -0.32 -4.11 -2.22
C PHE A 92 -0.14 -5.59 -1.89
N ASN A 93 -0.28 -6.47 -2.89
CA ASN A 93 -0.15 -7.91 -2.66
C ASN A 93 1.30 -8.34 -2.37
N GLU A 94 2.27 -7.71 -3.02
CA GLU A 94 3.70 -7.97 -2.76
C GLU A 94 4.05 -7.62 -1.30
N LEU A 95 3.57 -6.47 -0.81
CA LEU A 95 3.78 -6.06 0.57
C LEU A 95 3.07 -6.97 1.58
N LEU A 96 1.83 -7.40 1.29
CA LEU A 96 1.11 -8.38 2.12
C LEU A 96 1.88 -9.69 2.23
N ALA A 97 2.35 -10.24 1.12
CA ALA A 97 3.13 -11.46 1.11
C ALA A 97 4.48 -11.32 1.84
N LEU A 98 5.11 -10.14 1.77
CA LEU A 98 6.39 -9.89 2.44
C LEU A 98 6.25 -9.70 3.95
N GLY A 99 5.26 -8.91 4.38
CA GLY A 99 5.20 -8.40 5.76
C GLY A 99 4.09 -8.98 6.63
N PHE A 100 3.17 -9.78 6.07
CA PHE A 100 1.97 -10.24 6.77
C PHE A 100 1.66 -11.73 6.52
N LEU A 101 2.59 -12.50 5.97
CA LEU A 101 2.33 -13.89 5.59
C LEU A 101 1.91 -14.75 6.79
N GLY A 102 2.60 -14.60 7.92
CA GLY A 102 2.29 -15.32 9.14
C GLY A 102 0.90 -15.02 9.70
N SER A 103 0.49 -13.74 9.72
CA SER A 103 -0.85 -13.35 10.17
C SER A 103 -1.93 -13.77 9.17
N MET A 104 -1.65 -13.70 7.87
CA MET A 104 -2.54 -14.20 6.82
C MET A 104 -2.78 -15.72 6.91
N LYS A 105 -1.75 -16.52 7.22
CA LYS A 105 -1.90 -17.98 7.43
C LYS A 105 -2.81 -18.29 8.63
N LYS A 106 -2.65 -17.56 9.73
CA LYS A 106 -3.49 -17.73 10.93
C LYS A 106 -4.95 -17.37 10.63
N GLU A 107 -5.17 -16.25 9.95
CA GLU A 107 -6.51 -15.81 9.53
C GLU A 107 -7.16 -16.82 8.58
N TRP A 108 -6.40 -17.33 7.60
CA TRP A 108 -6.87 -18.36 6.67
C TRP A 108 -7.35 -19.62 7.40
N ALA A 109 -6.51 -20.19 8.27
CA ALA A 109 -6.86 -21.37 9.04
C ALA A 109 -8.10 -21.15 9.92
N TRP A 110 -8.20 -19.98 10.56
CA TRP A 110 -9.36 -19.61 11.36
C TRP A 110 -10.64 -19.58 10.52
N ARG A 111 -10.62 -18.93 9.34
CA ARG A 111 -11.78 -18.84 8.45
C ARG A 111 -12.22 -20.20 7.92
N VAL A 112 -11.27 -21.00 7.46
CA VAL A 112 -11.53 -22.36 6.97
C VAL A 112 -12.18 -23.22 8.07
N SER A 113 -11.67 -23.17 9.30
CA SER A 113 -12.21 -23.95 10.42
C SER A 113 -13.65 -23.58 10.80
N ARG A 114 -14.11 -22.37 10.45
CA ARG A 114 -15.43 -21.83 10.79
C ARG A 114 -16.39 -21.71 9.61
N GLY A 115 -15.95 -22.06 8.40
CA GLY A 115 -16.74 -21.87 7.18
C GLY A 115 -16.95 -20.40 6.81
N GLU A 116 -16.07 -19.50 7.27
CA GLU A 116 -16.11 -18.07 6.95
C GLU A 116 -15.54 -17.79 5.54
N SER A 117 -15.95 -16.68 4.94
CA SER A 117 -15.56 -16.32 3.57
C SER A 117 -14.07 -15.98 3.44
N THR A 118 -13.36 -16.65 2.52
CA THR A 118 -11.92 -16.43 2.22
C THR A 118 -11.66 -15.45 1.08
N ARG A 119 -12.71 -14.83 0.50
CA ARG A 119 -12.62 -14.09 -0.77
C ARG A 119 -11.46 -13.09 -0.87
N ASN A 120 -11.15 -12.39 0.22
CA ASN A 120 -10.08 -11.38 0.24
C ASN A 120 -8.66 -11.97 0.31
N LEU A 121 -8.55 -13.26 0.63
CA LEU A 121 -7.30 -14.02 0.71
C LEU A 121 -7.08 -14.91 -0.53
N ASP A 122 -8.05 -15.01 -1.44
CA ASP A 122 -7.98 -15.90 -2.61
C ASP A 122 -6.76 -15.61 -3.49
N ALA A 123 -6.36 -14.33 -3.62
CA ALA A 123 -5.16 -13.91 -4.34
C ALA A 123 -3.86 -14.54 -3.77
N PHE A 124 -3.88 -14.99 -2.52
CA PHE A 124 -2.74 -15.57 -1.80
C PHE A 124 -2.89 -17.06 -1.53
N ARG A 125 -3.95 -17.70 -2.03
CA ARG A 125 -4.23 -19.12 -1.75
C ARG A 125 -3.02 -20.04 -1.96
N HIS A 126 -2.26 -19.81 -3.03
CA HIS A 126 -1.02 -20.54 -3.32
C HIS A 126 0.07 -20.41 -2.23
N LEU A 127 0.09 -19.33 -1.45
CA LEU A 127 1.02 -19.16 -0.31
C LEU A 127 0.46 -19.71 1.00
N LEU A 128 -0.86 -19.92 1.07
CA LEU A 128 -1.59 -20.27 2.29
C LEU A 128 -1.86 -21.78 2.38
N ASP A 129 -2.15 -22.45 1.26
CA ASP A 129 -2.48 -23.88 1.22
C ASP A 129 -1.29 -24.77 1.66
N ASP A 130 -0.04 -24.35 1.38
CA ASP A 130 1.19 -25.07 1.75
C ASP A 130 1.55 -25.01 3.25
N GLY A 131 0.79 -24.26 4.06
CA GLY A 131 0.98 -24.15 5.51
C GLY A 131 0.29 -25.24 6.35
N SER A 132 -0.46 -26.14 5.71
CA SER A 132 -1.37 -27.09 6.38
C SER A 132 -0.74 -28.46 6.68
N GLY A 133 0.55 -28.65 6.45
CA GLY A 133 1.19 -29.96 6.60
C GLY A 133 2.70 -29.91 6.79
N ALA A 134 3.13 -29.77 8.05
CA ALA A 134 4.38 -30.30 8.59
C ALA A 134 4.25 -30.44 10.10
#